data_AF-A0A7C4ZNR8-F1
#
_entry.id   AF-A0A7C4ZNR8-F1
#
_cell.length_a   1.000
_cell.length_b   1.000
_cell.length_c   1.000
_cell.angle_alpha   90.00
_cell.angle_beta   90.00
_cell.angle_gamma   90.00
#
_symmetry.space_group_name_H-M   'P 1'
#
loop_
_entity.id
_entity.type
_entity.pdbx_description
1 polymer ?
#
loop_
_entity_poly.entity_id
_entity_poly.type
_entity_poly.pdbx_seq_one_letter_code
_entity_poly.pdbx_strand_id
1 'polypeptide(L)'
;MSKILHLLNPEIFLTWDSDIRKTYNKKNKWIRDAPEGYLEFLKEARKELKEAFEERQKQTGKEFDEIERETRWRYKNKTLARIIDEYNWMEAHAKSFSKQ
;
A
#
# COMPACT_ATOMS: atom_id res chain seq x y z
N MET A 1 -7.36 -9.12 11.96
CA MET A 1 -6.13 -9.94 12.06
C MET A 1 -4.88 -9.20 11.56
N SER A 2 -4.95 -8.48 10.43
CA SER A 2 -3.85 -7.67 9.87
C SER A 2 -3.20 -6.65 10.82
N LYS A 3 -3.98 -5.98 11.69
CA LYS A 3 -3.46 -4.98 12.62
C LYS A 3 -2.40 -5.56 13.58
N ILE A 4 -2.55 -6.82 13.98
CA ILE A 4 -1.56 -7.50 14.84
C ILE A 4 -0.31 -7.84 14.04
N LEU A 5 -0.44 -8.32 12.81
CA LEU A 5 0.70 -8.60 11.93
C LEU A 5 1.49 -7.32 11.58
N HIS A 6 0.80 -6.21 11.29
CA HIS A 6 1.44 -4.91 11.05
C HIS A 6 2.21 -4.40 12.27
N LEU A 7 1.69 -4.59 13.48
CA LEU A 7 2.41 -4.27 14.71
C LEU A 7 3.65 -5.16 14.92
N LEU A 8 3.60 -6.41 14.48
CA LEU A 8 4.72 -7.34 14.57
C LEU A 8 5.84 -7.01 13.57
N ASN A 9 5.50 -6.60 12.34
CA ASN A 9 6.47 -6.18 11.36
C ASN A 9 5.90 -5.15 10.36
N PRO A 10 6.09 -3.84 10.61
CA PRO A 10 5.60 -2.77 9.76
C PRO A 10 6.46 -2.54 8.51
N GLU A 11 7.52 -3.31 8.28
CA GLU A 11 8.26 -3.33 7.01
C GLU A 11 7.61 -4.29 5.99
N ILE A 12 6.79 -5.23 6.45
CA ILE A 12 6.25 -6.32 5.60
C ILE A 12 4.74 -6.30 5.51
N PHE A 13 4.05 -6.18 6.65
CA PHE A 13 2.61 -6.38 6.69
C PHE A 13 1.86 -5.07 6.52
N LEU A 14 0.96 -5.02 5.54
CA LEU A 14 0.04 -3.91 5.34
C LEU A 14 -1.24 -4.11 6.16
N THR A 15 -1.77 -3.01 6.66
CA THR A 15 -3.12 -2.94 7.19
C THR A 15 -4.13 -3.05 6.05
N TRP A 16 -5.21 -3.79 6.31
CA TRP A 16 -6.39 -3.83 5.45
C TRP A 16 -7.62 -3.81 6.35
N ASP A 17 -8.37 -2.72 6.33
CA ASP A 17 -9.69 -2.67 6.94
C ASP A 17 -10.76 -3.01 5.90
N SER A 18 -12.02 -2.98 6.31
CA SER A 18 -13.13 -3.28 5.40
C SER A 18 -13.19 -2.34 4.21
N ASP A 19 -12.79 -1.08 4.33
CA ASP A 19 -12.94 -0.08 3.28
C ASP A 19 -11.74 -0.11 2.32
N ILE A 20 -10.53 -0.28 2.84
CA ILE A 20 -9.32 -0.60 2.04
C ILE A 20 -9.58 -1.88 1.24
N ARG A 21 -10.06 -2.94 1.89
CA ARG A 21 -10.37 -4.21 1.21
C ARG A 21 -11.44 -4.04 0.14
N LYS A 22 -12.50 -3.25 0.37
CA LYS A 22 -13.52 -2.96 -0.66
C LYS A 22 -12.91 -2.21 -1.85
N THR A 23 -11.99 -1.28 -1.62
CA THR A 23 -11.28 -0.56 -2.69
C THR A 23 -10.49 -1.53 -3.56
N TYR A 24 -9.68 -2.39 -2.95
CA TYR A 24 -8.92 -3.42 -3.66
C TYR A 24 -9.80 -4.49 -4.31
N ASN A 25 -10.92 -4.88 -3.70
CA ASN A 25 -11.87 -5.84 -4.28
C ASN A 25 -12.48 -5.36 -5.62
N LYS A 26 -12.56 -4.05 -5.83
CA LYS A 26 -12.98 -3.49 -7.13
C LYS A 26 -11.96 -3.74 -8.23
N LYS A 27 -10.67 -3.80 -7.87
CA LYS A 27 -9.54 -4.10 -8.78
C LYS A 27 -9.36 -5.62 -8.95
N ASN A 28 -9.44 -6.39 -7.87
CA ASN A 28 -9.26 -7.84 -7.87
C ASN A 28 -10.32 -8.54 -7.00
N LYS A 29 -11.22 -9.31 -7.64
CA LYS A 29 -12.35 -10.01 -6.98
C LYS A 29 -11.93 -11.18 -6.08
N TRP A 30 -10.68 -11.61 -6.14
CA TRP A 30 -10.12 -12.64 -5.26
C TRP A 30 -9.76 -12.10 -3.87
N ILE A 31 -9.72 -10.78 -3.70
CA ILE A 31 -9.51 -10.12 -2.41
C ILE A 31 -10.81 -10.18 -1.59
N ARG A 32 -11.00 -11.28 -0.86
CA ARG A 32 -12.16 -11.58 -0.02
C ARG A 32 -11.81 -11.45 1.46
N ASP A 33 -12.80 -11.48 2.35
CA ASP A 33 -12.58 -11.50 3.80
C ASP A 33 -12.14 -12.89 4.29
N ALA A 34 -10.99 -13.34 3.81
CA ALA A 34 -10.40 -14.64 4.09
C ALA A 34 -8.86 -14.53 4.08
N PRO A 35 -8.12 -15.45 4.72
CA PRO A 35 -6.65 -15.45 4.72
C PRO A 35 -6.04 -15.41 3.32
N GLU A 36 -6.60 -16.15 2.37
CA GLU A 36 -6.18 -16.17 0.96
C GLU A 36 -6.40 -14.80 0.31
N GLY A 37 -7.49 -14.12 0.68
CA GLY A 37 -7.77 -12.76 0.24
C GLY A 37 -6.73 -11.75 0.73
N TYR A 38 -6.13 -11.96 1.91
CA TYR A 38 -5.05 -11.09 2.41
C TYR A 38 -3.77 -11.26 1.59
N LEU A 39 -3.46 -12.50 1.22
CA LEU A 39 -2.32 -12.78 0.35
C LEU A 39 -2.50 -12.13 -1.03
N GLU A 40 -3.69 -12.22 -1.61
CA GLU A 40 -4.01 -11.55 -2.89
C GLU A 40 -3.92 -10.02 -2.75
N PHE A 41 -4.36 -9.46 -1.62
CA PHE A 41 -4.17 -8.04 -1.32
C PHE A 41 -2.70 -7.64 -1.27
N LEU A 42 -1.84 -8.41 -0.59
CA LEU A 42 -0.40 -8.13 -0.53
C LEU A 42 0.26 -8.21 -1.92
N LYS A 43 -0.18 -9.14 -2.77
CA LYS A 43 0.30 -9.24 -4.16
C LYS A 43 -0.08 -8.01 -4.98
N GLU A 44 -1.33 -7.55 -4.89
CA GLU A 44 -1.77 -6.33 -5.59
C GLU A 44 -1.04 -5.09 -5.08
N ALA A 45 -0.91 -4.91 -3.76
CA ALA A 45 -0.19 -3.76 -3.21
C ALA A 45 1.30 -3.75 -3.64
N ARG A 46 1.95 -4.93 -3.68
CA ARG A 46 3.32 -5.06 -4.21
C ARG A 46 3.40 -4.69 -5.68
N LYS A 47 2.40 -5.09 -6.48
CA LYS A 47 2.34 -4.77 -7.92
C LYS A 47 2.23 -3.26 -8.12
N GLU A 48 1.31 -2.59 -7.43
CA GLU A 48 1.15 -1.13 -7.52
C GLU A 48 2.42 -0.39 -7.10
N LEU A 49 3.09 -0.84 -6.03
CA LEU A 49 4.37 -0.28 -5.61
C LEU A 49 5.44 -0.44 -6.70
N LYS A 50 5.55 -1.62 -7.31
CA LYS A 50 6.51 -1.88 -8.38
C LYS A 50 6.27 -0.99 -9.59
N GLU A 51 5.01 -0.86 -10.02
CA GLU A 51 4.61 0.00 -11.13
C GLU A 51 4.97 1.47 -10.86
N ALA A 52 4.69 1.97 -9.65
CA ALA A 52 5.06 3.34 -9.24
C ALA A 52 6.58 3.56 -9.25
N PHE A 53 7.37 2.58 -8.81
CA PHE A 53 8.82 2.64 -8.83
C PHE A 53 9.39 2.58 -10.25
N GLU A 54 8.87 1.70 -11.10
CA GLU A 54 9.27 1.60 -12.51
C GLU A 54 8.96 2.90 -13.27
N GLU A 55 7.79 3.51 -13.02
CA GLU A 55 7.46 4.82 -13.58
C GLU A 55 8.44 5.90 -13.10
N ARG A 56 8.78 5.90 -11.80
CA ARG A 56 9.74 6.84 -11.24
C ARG A 56 11.16 6.65 -11.80
N GLN A 57 11.57 5.41 -12.01
CA GLN A 57 12.83 5.07 -12.64
C GLN A 57 12.87 5.58 -14.09
N LYS A 58 11.81 5.38 -14.87
CA LYS A 58 11.70 5.93 -16.24
C LYS A 58 11.79 7.46 -16.27
N GLN A 59 11.20 8.15 -15.28
CA GLN A 59 11.20 9.61 -15.21
C GLN A 59 12.54 10.21 -14.77
N THR A 60 13.30 9.51 -13.93
CA THR A 60 14.47 10.08 -13.24
C THR A 60 15.80 9.43 -13.64
N GLY A 61 15.77 8.23 -14.22
CA GLY A 61 16.96 7.41 -14.48
C GLY A 61 17.62 6.82 -13.23
N LYS A 62 17.00 6.98 -12.05
CA LYS A 62 17.57 6.53 -10.77
C LYS A 62 17.32 5.05 -10.51
N GLU A 63 18.23 4.43 -9.77
CA GLU A 63 18.08 3.04 -9.34
C GLU A 63 17.06 2.92 -8.20
N PHE A 64 16.56 1.69 -8.00
CA PHE A 64 15.54 1.39 -7.00
C PHE A 64 15.89 1.89 -5.60
N ASP A 65 17.12 1.63 -5.12
CA ASP A 65 17.58 2.01 -3.78
C ASP A 65 17.64 3.54 -3.58
N GLU A 66 17.88 4.29 -4.65
CA GLU A 66 17.87 5.75 -4.61
C GLU A 66 16.44 6.27 -4.51
N ILE A 67 15.53 5.71 -5.32
CA ILE A 67 14.11 6.04 -5.31
C ILE A 67 13.49 5.70 -3.96
N GLU A 68 13.80 4.53 -3.40
CA GLU A 68 13.33 4.12 -2.07
C GLU A 68 13.81 5.12 -1.01
N ARG A 69 15.11 5.42 -0.99
CA ARG A 69 15.71 6.33 0.00
C ARG A 69 15.11 7.72 -0.06
N GLU A 70 14.94 8.27 -1.27
CA GLU A 70 14.28 9.56 -1.47
C GLU A 70 12.82 9.54 -1.03
N THR A 71 12.11 8.45 -1.32
CA THR A 71 10.73 8.26 -0.89
C THR A 71 10.65 8.23 0.63
N ARG A 72 11.44 7.38 1.29
CA ARG A 72 11.50 7.32 2.75
C ARG A 72 11.85 8.68 3.35
N TRP A 73 12.85 9.39 2.82
CA TRP A 73 13.23 10.72 3.28
C TRP A 73 12.07 11.73 3.20
N ARG A 74 11.35 11.78 2.05
CA ARG A 74 10.17 12.65 1.87
C ARG A 74 9.05 12.34 2.86
N TYR A 75 8.89 11.08 3.24
CA TYR A 75 7.86 10.62 4.18
C TYR A 75 8.39 10.43 5.61
N LYS A 76 9.36 11.26 6.03
CA LYS A 76 9.89 11.27 7.42
C LYS A 76 10.50 9.94 7.86
N ASN A 77 11.22 9.27 6.96
CA ASN A 77 11.87 7.97 7.14
C ASN A 77 10.93 6.83 7.55
N LYS A 78 9.65 6.92 7.20
CA LYS A 78 8.70 5.81 7.37
C LYS A 78 9.09 4.61 6.48
N THR A 79 8.67 3.42 6.90
CA THR A 79 8.77 2.21 6.09
C THR A 79 7.93 2.33 4.82
N LEU A 80 8.30 1.65 3.74
CA LEU A 80 7.48 1.64 2.53
C LEU A 80 6.07 1.11 2.81
N ALA A 81 5.97 0.04 3.60
CA ALA A 81 4.69 -0.51 4.02
C ALA A 81 3.85 0.51 4.81
N ARG A 82 4.46 1.31 5.69
CA ARG A 82 3.73 2.38 6.41
C ARG A 82 3.26 3.49 5.48
N ILE A 83 4.06 3.85 4.47
CA ILE A 83 3.68 4.85 3.47
C ILE A 83 2.48 4.36 2.66
N ILE A 84 2.52 3.08 2.24
CA ILE A 84 1.41 2.43 1.52
C ILE A 84 0.17 2.34 2.38
N ASP A 85 0.28 2.05 3.68
CA ASP A 85 -0.86 2.03 4.59
C ASP A 85 -1.55 3.40 4.70
N GLU A 86 -0.77 4.47 4.77
CA GLU A 86 -1.31 5.83 4.80
C GLU A 86 -1.97 6.21 3.48
N TYR A 87 -1.35 5.84 2.35
CA TYR A 87 -1.95 5.98 1.03
C TYR A 87 -3.27 5.19 0.90
N ASN A 88 -3.29 3.92 1.30
CA ASN A 88 -4.47 3.07 1.25
C ASN A 88 -5.61 3.62 2.10
N TRP A 89 -5.28 4.11 3.31
CA TRP A 89 -6.26 4.76 4.17
C TRP A 89 -6.83 6.01 3.51
N MET A 90 -5.99 6.85 2.92
CA MET A 90 -6.42 8.03 2.17
C MET A 90 -7.29 7.66 0.97
N GLU A 91 -6.92 6.67 0.14
CA GLU A 91 -7.71 6.27 -1.03
C GLU A 91 -9.09 5.74 -0.63
N ALA A 92 -9.14 4.92 0.42
CA ALA A 92 -10.39 4.33 0.92
C ALA A 92 -11.32 5.38 1.56
N HIS A 93 -10.77 6.38 2.27
CA HIS A 93 -11.53 7.33 3.08
C HIS A 93 -11.60 8.75 2.49
N ALA A 94 -10.88 9.07 1.41
CA ALA A 94 -11.00 10.36 0.73
C ALA A 94 -12.43 10.59 0.18
N LYS A 95 -13.15 9.51 -0.16
CA LYS A 95 -14.55 9.57 -0.61
C LYS A 95 -15.55 9.88 0.51
N SER A 96 -15.17 9.77 1.78
CA SER A 96 -16.02 10.19 2.91
C SER A 96 -15.96 11.69 3.19
N PHE A 97 -14.93 12.40 2.73
CA PHE A 97 -14.76 13.84 2.96
C PHE A 97 -15.35 14.73 1.86
N SER A 98 -15.72 14.17 0.69
CA SER A 98 -16.34 14.94 -0.40
C SER A 98 -17.88 15.02 -0.32
N LYS A 99 -18.47 14.74 0.85
CA LYS A 99 -19.93 14.73 1.11
C LYS A 99 -20.33 15.67 2.26
N GLN A 100 -19.55 16.70 2.55
CA GLN A 100 -19.96 17.81 3.42
C GLN A 100 -20.10 19.09 2.60
#